data_AF-A0A941WLW3-F1
#
_entry.id   AF-A0A941WLW3-F1
#
_cell.length_a   1.000
_cell.length_b   1.000
_cell.length_c   1.000
_cell.angle_alpha   90.00
_cell.angle_beta   90.00
_cell.angle_gamma   90.00
#
_symmetry.space_group_name_H-M   'P 1'
#
loop_
_entity.id
_entity.type
_entity.pdbx_description
1 polymer ?
#
loop_
_entity_poly.entity_id
_entity_poly.type
_entity_poly.pdbx_seq_one_letter_code
_entity_poly.pdbx_strand_id
1 'polypeptide(L)' 'MRTLKNPFITSGYESAEYFCDREQESRNLIREVTNGNNLALISTRRMGKTGLIQHCFHNPEIKDNYYTFFVDIYATKSLR' A
#
# COMPACT_ATOMS: atom_id res chain seq x y z
N MET A 1 -12.62 -14.80 -2.86
CA MET A 1 -11.56 -14.62 -1.85
C MET A 1 -10.58 -15.77 -1.97
N ARG A 2 -9.28 -15.50 -1.98
CA ARG A 2 -8.26 -16.55 -2.02
C ARG A 2 -8.24 -17.23 -0.66
N THR A 3 -8.30 -18.56 -0.61
CA THR A 3 -8.27 -19.29 0.66
C THR A 3 -6.89 -19.14 1.29
N LEU A 4 -6.83 -18.56 2.49
CA LEU A 4 -5.60 -18.47 3.27
C LEU A 4 -5.12 -19.87 3.65
N LYS A 5 -3.91 -20.23 3.22
CA LYS A 5 -3.26 -21.47 3.64
C LYS A 5 -2.80 -21.43 5.10
N ASN A 6 -2.53 -20.24 5.62
CA ASN A 6 -2.09 -20.01 6.99
C ASN A 6 -2.95 -18.89 7.60
N PRO A 7 -3.65 -19.13 8.73
CA PRO A 7 -4.44 -18.09 9.40
C PRO A 7 -3.57 -17.01 10.08
N PHE A 8 -2.27 -17.27 10.29
CA PHE A 8 -1.32 -16.34 10.87
C PHE A 8 -0.50 -15.67 9.77
N ILE A 9 -1.00 -14.54 9.28
CA ILE A 9 -0.30 -13.73 8.28
C ILE A 9 0.82 -12.96 8.99
N THR A 10 2.06 -13.32 8.70
CA THR A 10 3.25 -12.72 9.34
C THR A 10 4.02 -11.76 8.44
N SER A 11 3.68 -11.68 7.15
CA SER A 11 4.38 -10.82 6.21
C SER A 11 3.52 -10.44 5.00
N GLY A 12 3.75 -9.23 4.49
CA GLY A 12 3.08 -8.73 3.29
C GLY A 12 1.68 -8.15 3.56
N TYR A 13 1.02 -7.73 2.48
CA TYR A 13 -0.38 -7.33 2.49
C TYR A 13 -1.22 -8.45 1.87
N GLU A 14 -2.27 -8.88 2.55
CA GLU A 14 -3.22 -9.87 2.02
C GLU A 14 -4.56 -9.23 1.66
N SER A 15 -5.20 -8.55 2.60
CA SER A 15 -6.50 -7.89 2.40
C SER A 15 -6.70 -6.78 3.42
N ALA A 16 -7.75 -5.97 3.23
CA ALA A 16 -8.14 -4.94 4.18
C ALA A 16 -8.53 -5.52 5.56
N GLU A 17 -9.11 -6.73 5.61
CA GLU A 17 -9.52 -7.39 6.86
C GLU A 17 -8.33 -7.70 7.78
N TYR A 18 -7.16 -8.00 7.19
CA TYR A 18 -5.94 -8.33 7.93
C TYR A 18 -4.97 -7.15 8.05
N PHE A 19 -5.37 -5.94 7.62
CA PHE A 19 -4.55 -4.75 7.73
C PHE A 19 -4.96 -3.95 8.96
N CYS A 20 -4.10 -3.94 9.99
CA CYS A 20 -4.37 -3.25 11.24
C CYS A 20 -3.70 -1.87 11.31
N ASP A 21 -4.28 -1.02 12.17
CA ASP A 21 -3.82 0.34 12.45
C ASP A 21 -3.74 1.22 11.19
N ARG A 22 -3.02 2.35 11.30
CA ARG A 22 -2.68 3.24 10.17
C ARG A 22 -3.89 3.85 9.44
N GLU A 23 -5.09 3.79 10.01
CA GLU A 23 -6.31 4.28 9.36
C GLU A 23 -6.22 5.76 8.94
N GLN A 24 -5.66 6.61 9.81
CA GLN A 24 -5.51 8.03 9.52
C GLN A 24 -4.51 8.27 8.37
N GLU A 25 -3.44 7.49 8.32
CA GLU A 25 -2.45 7.59 7.25
C GLU A 25 -3.01 7.07 5.94
N SER A 26 -3.80 6.00 5.96
CA SER A 26 -4.55 5.51 4.79
C SER A 26 -5.49 6.59 4.26
N ARG A 27 -6.32 7.20 5.14
CA ARG A 27 -7.24 8.28 4.75
C ARG A 27 -6.51 9.47 4.12
N ASN A 28 -5.41 9.89 4.74
CA ASN A 28 -4.61 11.00 4.22
C ASN A 28 -3.99 10.63 2.86
N LEU A 29 -3.38 9.45 2.72
CA LEU A 29 -2.77 9.03 1.48
C LEU A 29 -3.79 8.95 0.34
N ILE A 30 -4.95 8.33 0.59
CA ILE A 30 -6.04 8.24 -0.39
C ILE A 30 -6.45 9.64 -0.85
N ARG A 31 -6.77 10.54 0.10
CA ARG A 31 -7.18 11.92 -0.21
C ARG A 31 -6.15 12.66 -1.07
N GLU A 32 -4.89 12.59 -0.67
CA GLU A 32 -3.83 13.31 -1.39
C GLU A 32 -3.62 12.74 -2.80
N VAL A 33 -3.65 11.42 -2.97
CA VAL A 33 -3.53 10.77 -4.28
C VAL A 33 -4.74 11.06 -5.18
N THR A 34 -5.96 10.98 -4.66
CA THR A 34 -7.18 11.27 -5.44
C THR A 34 -7.26 12.74 -5.86
N ASN A 35 -6.66 13.64 -5.08
CA ASN A 35 -6.48 15.05 -5.43
C ASN A 35 -5.35 15.31 -6.44
N GLY A 36 -4.61 14.28 -6.87
CA GLY A 36 -3.50 14.40 -7.83
C GLY A 36 -2.19 14.91 -7.23
N ASN A 37 -2.03 14.87 -5.91
CA ASN A 37 -0.81 15.31 -5.24
C ASN A 37 0.29 14.25 -5.28
N ASN A 38 1.53 14.72 -5.41
CA ASN A 38 2.72 13.87 -5.26
C ASN A 38 3.09 13.74 -3.78
N LEU A 39 3.34 12.52 -3.31
CA LEU A 39 3.60 12.23 -1.90
C LEU A 39 4.93 11.51 -1.69
N ALA A 40 5.62 11.89 -0.62
CA ALA A 40 6.77 11.16 -0.09
C ALA A 40 6.42 10.55 1.27
N LEU A 41 6.42 9.22 1.37
CA LEU A 41 6.12 8.50 2.61
C LEU A 41 7.41 8.12 3.35
N ILE A 42 7.66 8.75 4.50
CA ILE A 42 8.89 8.57 5.29
C ILE A 42 8.53 7.97 6.65
N SER A 43 9.20 6.88 7.02
CA SER A 43 9.09 6.26 8.35
C SER A 43 10.24 5.28 8.58
N THR A 44 10.41 4.81 9.82
CA THR A 44 11.45 3.82 10.17
C THR A 44 11.33 2.51 9.37
N ARG A 45 12.42 1.74 9.32
CA ARG A 45 12.45 0.45 8.59
C ARG A 45 11.45 -0.52 9.22
N ARG A 46 10.78 -1.33 8.39
CA ARG A 46 9.76 -2.34 8.79
C ARG A 46 8.43 -1.79 9.32
N MET A 47 8.18 -0.47 9.25
CA MET A 47 6.87 0.12 9.57
C MET A 47 5.73 -0.23 8.57
N GLY A 48 5.94 -1.13 7.61
CA GLY A 48 4.87 -1.55 6.69
C GLY A 48 4.45 -0.51 5.65
N LYS A 49 5.35 0.39 5.20
CA LYS A 49 5.07 1.38 4.13
C LYS A 49 4.50 0.74 2.86
N THR A 50 5.12 -0.36 2.39
CA THR A 50 4.64 -1.10 1.22
C THR A 50 3.22 -1.64 1.42
N GLY A 51 2.94 -2.18 2.60
CA GLY A 51 1.59 -2.67 2.95
C GLY A 51 0.57 -1.53 2.99
N LEU A 52 0.93 -0.35 3.50
CA LEU A 52 0.06 0.83 3.48
C LEU A 52 -0.31 1.26 2.06
N ILE A 53 0.66 1.32 1.14
CA ILE A 53 0.41 1.67 -0.27
C ILE A 53 -0.52 0.64 -0.91
N GLN A 54 -0.22 -0.66 -0.73
CA GLN A 54 -1.05 -1.74 -1.26
C GLN A 54 -2.46 -1.70 -0.69
N HIS A 55 -2.61 -1.43 0.61
CA HIS A 55 -3.91 -1.25 1.26
C HIS A 55 -4.70 -0.11 0.61
N CYS A 56 -4.08 1.06 0.40
CA CYS A 56 -4.74 2.20 -0.22
C CYS A 56 -5.14 1.91 -1.68
N PHE A 57 -4.32 1.19 -2.44
CA PHE A 57 -4.67 0.80 -3.82
C PHE A 57 -5.89 -0.12 -3.91
N HIS A 58 -6.22 -0.86 -2.83
CA HIS A 58 -7.43 -1.67 -2.76
C HIS A 58 -8.66 -0.89 -2.28
N ASN A 59 -8.51 0.37 -1.86
CA ASN A 59 -9.64 1.22 -1.51
C ASN A 59 -10.50 1.48 -2.77
N PRO A 60 -11.84 1.38 -2.70
CA PRO A 60 -12.73 1.60 -3.84
C PRO A 60 -12.50 2.93 -4.57
N GLU A 61 -12.20 4.01 -3.85
CA GLU A 61 -11.93 5.32 -4.44
C GLU A 61 -10.75 5.30 -5.41
N ILE A 62 -9.75 4.44 -5.16
CA ILE A 62 -8.59 4.28 -6.03
C ILE A 62 -8.80 3.12 -7.02
N LYS A 63 -9.17 1.94 -6.51
CA LYS A 63 -9.25 0.69 -7.27
C LYS A 63 -10.20 0.77 -8.46
N ASP A 64 -11.34 1.44 -8.28
CA ASP A 64 -12.40 1.44 -9.28
C ASP A 64 -12.26 2.59 -10.28
N ASN A 65 -11.41 3.59 -9.98
CA ASN A 65 -11.27 4.82 -10.77
C ASN A 65 -9.89 5.00 -11.42
N TYR A 66 -8.86 4.27 -10.96
CA TYR A 66 -7.48 4.49 -11.40
C TYR A 66 -6.75 3.17 -11.68
N TYR A 67 -5.87 3.20 -12.67
CA TYR A 67 -4.85 2.17 -12.84
C TYR A 67 -3.69 2.43 -11.89
N THR A 68 -3.32 1.43 -11.11
CA THR A 68 -2.22 1.52 -10.14
C THR A 68 -1.04 0.68 -10.62
N PHE A 69 0.16 1.28 -10.59
CA PHE A 69 1.41 0.60 -10.90
C PHE A 69 2.35 0.70 -9.69
N PHE A 70 2.86 -0.44 -9.24
CA PHE A 70 3.81 -0.51 -8.14
C PHE A 70 5.18 -0.96 -8.67
N VAL A 71 6.20 -0.11 -8.49
CA VAL A 71 7.55 -0.37 -8.99
C VAL A 71 8.53 -0.32 -7.81
N ASP A 72 9.17 -1.45 -7.52
CA ASP A 72 10.26 -1.52 -6.54
C ASP A 72 11.60 -1.33 -7.24
N ILE A 73 12.26 -0.20 -6.96
CA ILE A 73 13.55 0.15 -7.54
C ILE A 73 14.75 -0.29 -6.68
N TYR A 74 14.54 -0.93 -5.52
CA TYR A 74 15.64 -1.26 -4.61
C TYR A 74 16.71 -2.17 -5.24
N ALA A 75 16.29 -3.11 -6.09
CA ALA A 75 17.22 -4.02 -6.77
C ALA A 75 17.85 -3.43 -8.05
N THR A 76 17.50 -2.19 -8.42
CA THR A 76 18.06 -1.55 -9.61
C THR A 76 19.51 -1.16 -9.32
N LYS A 77 20.43 -1.61 -10.18
CA LYS A 77 21.89 -1.43 -9.99
C LYS A 77 22.43 -0.17 -10.67
N SER A 78 21.65 0.44 -11.54
CA SER A 78 22.08 1.50 -12.46
C SER A 78 20.86 2.22 -13.02
N LEU A 79 20.97 3.55 -13.16
CA LEU A 79 20.00 4.42 -13.85
C LEU A 79 20.35 4.61 -15.35
N ARG A 80 21.41 3.95 -15.84
CA ARG A 80 21.77 3.91 -17.28
C ARG A 80 20.88 2.97 -18.07
#